data_AF-A0A2K8SMR6-F1
#
_entry.id   AF-A0A2K8SMR6-F1
#
_cell.length_a   1.000
_cell.length_b   1.000
_cell.length_c   1.000
_cell.angle_alpha   90.00
_cell.angle_beta   90.00
_cell.angle_gamma   90.00
#
_symmetry.space_group_name_H-M   'P 1'
#
loop_
_entity.id
_entity.type
_entity.pdbx_description
1 polymer ?
#
loop_
_entity_poly.entity_id
_entity_poly.type
_entity_poly.pdbx_seq_one_letter_code
_entity_poly.pdbx_strand_id
1 'polypeptide(L)'
;MLRQISLGTLGLTIGGILTIMGFVAYGADNATLNLVGFFYGIPLLLGGLALKANELKPVPFTQTTSPSALILREQQATDTQNKIRKDITRYCYGQDAHLDTTLSFLGLSPSDQERPTVTGLRETEVNGSYALILEFDSPLIPIDVWQKKQEKMTNYFGPGLKVEITQPSENTIELALINTQKESLVTSH
;
A
#
# COMPACT_ATOMS: atom_id res chain seq x y z
N MET A 1 7.11 3.21 -12.17
CA MET A 1 8.52 2.87 -11.86
C MET A 1 9.03 3.65 -10.65
N LEU A 2 8.94 4.99 -10.60
CA LEU A 2 9.40 5.77 -9.42
C LEU A 2 8.70 5.41 -8.08
N ARG A 3 7.44 4.99 -8.12
CA ARG A 3 6.64 4.66 -6.92
C ARG A 3 7.09 3.39 -6.17
N GLN A 4 7.94 2.56 -6.78
CA GLN A 4 8.52 1.36 -6.16
C GLN A 4 9.94 1.57 -5.66
N ILE A 5 10.47 2.80 -5.76
CA ILE A 5 11.78 3.16 -5.22
C ILE A 5 11.55 3.99 -3.96
N SER A 6 12.24 3.62 -2.88
CA SER A 6 12.26 4.39 -1.64
C SER A 6 12.97 5.72 -1.86
N LEU A 7 12.22 6.83 -1.83
CA LEU A 7 12.75 8.19 -1.90
C LEU A 7 13.59 8.51 -0.66
N GLY A 8 13.23 7.98 0.51
CA GLY A 8 14.05 8.08 1.70
C GLY A 8 15.43 7.45 1.48
N THR A 9 15.47 6.19 1.01
CA THR A 9 16.73 5.49 0.71
C THR A 9 17.52 6.18 -0.40
N LEU A 10 16.84 6.71 -1.42
CA LEU A 10 17.48 7.46 -2.49
C LEU A 10 18.14 8.75 -1.97
N GLY A 11 17.43 9.55 -1.18
CA GLY A 11 17.94 10.76 -0.56
C GLY A 11 19.11 10.47 0.40
N LEU A 12 19.00 9.40 1.18
CA LEU A 12 20.09 8.93 2.04
C LEU A 12 21.33 8.53 1.25
N THR A 13 21.15 7.81 0.15
CA THR A 13 22.27 7.31 -0.67
C THR A 13 22.98 8.45 -1.38
N ILE A 14 22.24 9.27 -2.13
CA ILE A 14 22.81 10.39 -2.88
C ILE A 14 23.33 11.47 -1.93
N GLY A 15 22.53 11.83 -0.92
CA GLY A 15 22.91 12.81 0.10
C GLY A 15 24.15 12.36 0.87
N GLY A 16 24.21 11.10 1.29
CA GLY A 16 25.37 10.53 1.97
C GLY A 16 26.64 10.57 1.13
N ILE A 17 26.57 10.18 -0.15
CA ILE A 17 27.71 10.26 -1.07
C ILE A 17 28.20 11.71 -1.21
N LEU A 18 27.29 12.67 -1.45
CA LEU A 18 27.64 14.09 -1.57
C LEU A 18 28.25 14.65 -0.28
N THR A 19 27.69 14.31 0.88
CA THR A 19 28.20 14.74 2.18
C THR A 19 29.60 14.19 2.44
N ILE A 20 29.84 12.90 2.18
CA ILE A 20 31.18 12.28 2.33
C ILE A 20 32.18 12.96 1.40
N MET A 21 31.83 13.19 0.13
CA MET A 21 32.70 13.94 -0.80
C MET A 21 32.97 15.36 -0.31
N GLY A 22 31.99 16.02 0.30
CA GLY A 22 32.17 17.33 0.92
C GLY A 22 33.22 17.32 2.04
N PHE A 23 33.21 16.30 2.90
CA PHE A 23 34.22 16.13 3.96
C PHE A 23 35.61 15.79 3.40
N VAL A 24 35.70 14.92 2.39
CA VAL A 24 36.98 14.60 1.72
C VAL A 24 37.56 15.85 1.06
N ALA A 25 36.73 16.63 0.35
CA ALA A 25 37.14 17.87 -0.30
C ALA A 25 37.58 18.94 0.71
N TYR A 26 36.91 19.02 1.87
CA TYR A 26 37.32 19.89 2.97
C TYR A 26 38.74 19.57 3.45
N GLY A 27 39.03 18.29 3.71
CA GLY A 27 40.35 17.84 4.15
C GLY A 27 41.45 17.96 3.09
N ALA A 28 41.07 18.14 1.82
CA ALA A 28 41.98 18.35 0.69
C ALA A 28 42.07 19.82 0.24
N ASP A 29 41.57 20.77 1.06
CA ASP A 29 41.53 22.21 0.77
C ASP A 29 40.82 22.59 -0.55
N ASN A 30 39.90 21.74 -1.03
CA ASN A 30 39.09 22.00 -2.21
C ASN A 30 37.75 22.66 -1.84
N ALA A 31 37.78 23.98 -1.70
CA ALA A 31 36.62 24.77 -1.27
C ALA A 31 35.39 24.62 -2.19
N THR A 32 35.58 24.52 -3.51
CA THR A 32 34.47 24.42 -4.47
C THR A 32 33.69 23.11 -4.31
N LEU A 33 34.39 21.98 -4.24
CA LEU A 33 33.73 20.68 -4.05
C LEU A 33 33.18 20.51 -2.63
N ASN A 34 33.85 21.07 -1.63
CA ASN A 34 33.33 21.10 -0.26
C ASN A 34 31.97 21.81 -0.21
N LEU A 35 31.87 22.99 -0.82
CA LEU A 35 30.65 23.79 -0.84
C LEU A 35 29.49 22.99 -1.46
N VAL A 36 29.72 22.35 -2.60
CA VAL A 36 28.71 21.51 -3.27
C VAL A 36 28.30 20.34 -2.38
N GLY A 37 29.27 19.62 -1.80
CA GLY A 37 29.00 18.47 -0.93
C GLY A 37 28.18 18.84 0.30
N PHE A 38 28.43 20.01 0.90
CA PHE A 38 27.69 20.44 2.09
C PHE A 38 26.33 21.05 1.76
N PHE A 39 26.25 21.98 0.80
CA PHE A 39 25.00 22.68 0.48
C PHE A 39 23.95 21.79 -0.17
N TYR A 40 24.35 20.77 -0.92
CA TYR A 40 23.41 19.83 -1.54
C TYR A 40 23.36 18.50 -0.80
N GLY A 41 24.51 18.00 -0.33
CA GLY A 41 24.56 16.70 0.34
C GLY A 41 23.86 16.69 1.69
N ILE A 42 24.17 17.64 2.58
CA ILE A 42 23.60 17.63 3.94
C ILE A 42 22.07 17.82 3.90
N PRO A 43 21.50 18.80 3.18
CA PRO A 43 20.04 18.92 3.09
C PRO A 43 19.38 17.69 2.46
N LEU A 44 19.98 17.09 1.43
CA LEU A 44 19.44 15.88 0.79
C LEU A 44 19.51 14.68 1.74
N LEU A 45 20.59 14.54 2.50
CA LEU A 45 20.75 13.50 3.51
C LEU A 45 19.72 13.65 4.64
N LEU A 46 19.55 14.86 5.17
CA LEU A 46 18.55 15.15 6.21
C LEU A 46 17.12 14.93 5.69
N GLY A 47 16.82 15.37 4.47
CA GLY A 47 15.55 15.08 3.81
C GLY A 47 15.33 13.57 3.62
N GLY A 48 16.37 12.84 3.21
CA GLY A 48 16.35 11.39 3.11
C GLY A 48 16.07 10.71 4.45
N LEU A 49 16.70 11.15 5.54
CA LEU A 49 16.45 10.67 6.90
C LEU A 49 15.00 10.91 7.32
N ALA A 50 14.49 12.14 7.10
CA ALA A 50 13.12 12.50 7.47
C ALA A 50 12.08 11.65 6.71
N LEU A 51 12.28 11.44 5.41
CA LEU A 51 11.42 10.57 4.60
C LEU A 51 11.53 9.12 5.06
N LYS A 52 12.75 8.62 5.33
CA LYS A 52 12.96 7.23 5.75
C LYS A 52 12.31 6.92 7.09
N ALA A 53 12.32 7.87 8.02
CA ALA A 53 11.70 7.74 9.33
C ALA A 53 10.17 7.62 9.26
N ASN A 54 9.55 8.19 8.23
CA ASN A 54 8.10 8.19 8.03
C ASN A 54 7.68 7.36 6.81
N GLU A 55 8.51 6.40 6.41
CA GLU A 55 8.31 5.59 5.21
C GLU A 55 7.43 4.37 5.51
N LEU A 56 6.32 4.28 4.80
CA LEU A 56 5.49 3.08 4.76
C LEU A 56 5.85 2.25 3.51
N LYS A 57 6.21 0.99 3.74
CA LYS A 57 6.66 0.08 2.67
C LYS A 57 5.47 -0.40 1.83
N PRO A 58 5.70 -0.70 0.52
CA PRO A 58 4.71 -1.38 -0.31
C PRO A 58 4.25 -2.70 0.33
N VAL A 59 2.94 -2.96 0.26
CA VAL A 59 2.38 -4.27 0.59
C VAL A 59 2.83 -5.29 -0.47
N PRO A 60 3.38 -6.45 -0.08
CA PRO A 60 3.80 -7.48 -1.01
C PRO A 60 2.61 -8.24 -1.60
N PHE A 61 2.83 -8.78 -2.80
CA PHE A 61 1.95 -9.84 -3.31
C PHE A 61 2.29 -11.14 -2.59
N THR A 62 1.34 -11.73 -1.88
CA THR A 62 1.55 -12.97 -1.11
C THR A 62 1.61 -14.20 -2.00
N GLN A 63 1.03 -14.08 -3.19
CA GLN A 63 1.03 -15.10 -4.22
C GLN A 63 1.40 -14.46 -5.56
N THR A 64 2.08 -15.22 -6.42
CA THR A 64 2.33 -14.78 -7.80
C THR A 64 0.99 -14.68 -8.53
N THR A 65 0.70 -13.52 -9.12
CA THR A 65 -0.52 -13.35 -9.91
C THR A 65 -0.52 -14.32 -11.09
N SER A 66 -1.55 -15.15 -11.18
CA SER A 66 -1.70 -16.10 -12.29
C SER A 66 -1.98 -15.37 -13.62
N PRO A 67 -1.62 -15.95 -14.78
CA PRO A 67 -1.96 -15.37 -16.07
C PRO A 67 -3.45 -15.11 -16.26
N SER A 68 -4.32 -15.99 -15.74
CA SER A 68 -5.78 -15.79 -15.80
C SER A 68 -6.22 -14.58 -14.99
N ALA A 69 -5.69 -14.40 -13.77
CA ALA A 69 -6.00 -13.23 -12.95
C ALA A 69 -5.47 -11.92 -13.57
N LEU A 70 -4.32 -11.95 -14.26
CA LEU A 70 -3.81 -10.80 -15.01
C LEU A 70 -4.75 -10.39 -16.16
N ILE A 71 -5.23 -11.35 -16.94
CA ILE A 71 -6.19 -11.11 -18.03
C ILE A 71 -7.49 -10.53 -17.46
N LEU A 72 -8.03 -11.13 -16.40
CA LEU A 72 -9.24 -10.64 -15.73
C LEU A 72 -9.04 -9.23 -15.17
N ARG A 73 -7.87 -8.91 -14.63
CA ARG A 73 -7.55 -7.56 -14.17
C ARG A 73 -7.62 -6.54 -15.29
N GLU A 74 -7.02 -6.84 -16.44
CA GLU A 74 -6.99 -5.93 -17.59
C GLU A 74 -8.38 -5.72 -18.19
N GLN A 75 -9.23 -6.74 -18.14
CA GLN A 75 -10.58 -6.70 -18.72
C GLN A 75 -11.65 -6.17 -17.76
N GLN A 76 -11.52 -6.44 -16.46
CA GLN A 76 -12.61 -6.30 -15.50
C GLN A 76 -12.24 -5.48 -14.27
N ALA A 77 -10.98 -5.17 -13.96
CA ALA A 77 -10.68 -4.48 -12.71
C ALA A 77 -11.33 -3.09 -12.66
N THR A 78 -12.11 -2.83 -11.60
CA THR A 78 -12.75 -1.52 -11.41
C THR A 78 -11.70 -0.46 -11.08
N ASP A 79 -12.07 0.81 -11.26
CA ASP A 79 -11.21 1.93 -10.88
C ASP A 79 -10.83 1.88 -9.40
N THR A 80 -11.77 1.49 -8.53
CA THR A 80 -11.52 1.34 -7.10
C THR A 80 -10.49 0.24 -6.82
N GLN A 81 -10.64 -0.96 -7.40
CA GLN A 81 -9.66 -2.04 -7.24
C GLN A 81 -8.27 -1.61 -7.73
N ASN A 82 -8.20 -0.94 -8.88
CA ASN A 82 -6.94 -0.44 -9.44
C ASN A 82 -6.30 0.65 -8.58
N LYS A 83 -7.10 1.56 -8.02
CA LYS A 83 -6.63 2.60 -7.11
C LYS A 83 -6.05 1.99 -5.83
N ILE A 84 -6.81 1.11 -5.18
CA ILE A 84 -6.38 0.42 -3.95
C ILE A 84 -5.07 -0.32 -4.20
N ARG A 85 -5.03 -1.19 -5.23
CA ARG A 85 -3.82 -1.94 -5.58
C ARG A 85 -2.61 -1.03 -5.77
N LYS A 86 -2.73 0.01 -6.60
CA LYS A 86 -1.62 0.94 -6.87
C LYS A 86 -1.19 1.75 -5.65
N ASP A 87 -2.12 2.03 -4.73
CA ASP A 87 -1.86 2.84 -3.55
C ASP A 87 -1.16 2.05 -2.44
N ILE A 88 -1.55 0.79 -2.22
CA ILE A 88 -0.90 -0.06 -1.20
C ILE A 88 0.41 -0.68 -1.71
N THR A 89 0.61 -0.81 -3.02
CA THR A 89 1.85 -1.37 -3.61
C THR A 89 2.94 -0.32 -3.89
N ARG A 90 2.90 0.84 -3.24
CA ARG A 90 3.92 1.89 -3.41
C ARG A 90 4.48 2.33 -2.07
N TYR A 91 5.64 2.99 -2.12
CA TYR A 91 6.15 3.71 -0.97
C TYR A 91 5.25 4.92 -0.69
N CYS A 92 4.81 5.03 0.55
CA CYS A 92 4.06 6.16 1.09
C CYS A 92 4.85 6.82 2.20
N TYR A 93 4.57 8.11 2.46
CA TYR A 93 5.28 8.89 3.47
C TYR A 93 4.28 9.68 4.30
N GLY A 94 4.47 9.66 5.63
CA GLY A 94 3.61 10.39 6.57
C GLY A 94 2.23 9.77 6.78
N GLN A 95 2.10 8.47 6.55
CA GLN A 95 0.91 7.68 6.88
C GLN A 95 1.32 6.55 7.83
N ASP A 96 0.52 6.31 8.87
CA ASP A 96 0.83 5.28 9.87
C ASP A 96 0.56 3.87 9.35
N ALA A 97 -0.45 3.71 8.49
CA ALA A 97 -0.82 2.43 7.89
C ALA A 97 -1.48 2.60 6.52
N HIS A 98 -1.44 1.53 5.71
CA HIS A 98 -2.20 1.46 4.46
C HIS A 98 -3.69 1.46 4.76
N LEU A 99 -4.47 2.18 3.94
CA LEU A 99 -5.93 2.32 4.10
C LEU A 99 -6.37 2.95 5.44
N ASP A 100 -5.50 3.68 6.14
CA ASP A 100 -5.82 4.29 7.45
C ASP A 100 -7.11 5.12 7.44
N THR A 101 -7.25 6.05 6.49
CA THR A 101 -8.48 6.87 6.36
C THR A 101 -9.72 6.02 6.08
N THR A 102 -9.58 4.93 5.30
CA THR A 102 -10.67 4.01 5.00
C THR A 102 -11.07 3.21 6.24
N LEU A 103 -10.12 2.63 6.96
CA LEU A 103 -10.37 1.89 8.20
C LEU A 103 -10.99 2.78 9.27
N SER A 104 -10.48 4.01 9.42
CA SER A 104 -11.05 5.03 10.29
C SER A 104 -12.49 5.38 9.91
N PHE A 105 -12.77 5.61 8.63
CA PHE A 105 -14.14 5.86 8.15
C PHE A 105 -15.08 4.69 8.42
N LEU A 106 -14.60 3.46 8.28
CA LEU A 106 -15.37 2.24 8.54
C LEU A 106 -15.58 1.96 10.04
N GLY A 107 -14.82 2.65 10.92
CA GLY A 107 -14.83 2.41 12.36
C GLY A 107 -14.08 1.14 12.74
N LEU A 108 -13.04 0.79 11.98
CA LEU A 108 -12.13 -0.33 12.21
C LEU A 108 -10.75 0.15 12.67
N SER A 109 -10.66 1.37 13.18
CA SER A 109 -9.45 1.96 13.73
C SER A 109 -9.76 2.68 15.04
N PRO A 110 -10.15 1.94 16.10
CA PRO A 110 -10.50 2.55 17.38
C PRO A 110 -9.30 3.25 18.06
N SER A 111 -8.10 2.71 17.87
CA SER A 111 -6.82 3.31 18.27
C SER A 111 -5.73 2.90 17.27
N ASP A 112 -4.56 3.57 17.28
CA ASP A 112 -3.44 3.20 16.40
C ASP A 112 -2.91 1.78 16.69
N GLN A 113 -3.03 1.30 17.94
CA GLN A 113 -2.56 -0.03 18.36
C GLN A 113 -3.55 -1.14 17.97
N GLU A 114 -4.85 -0.83 17.96
CA GLU A 114 -5.91 -1.76 17.59
C GLU A 114 -6.21 -1.78 16.09
N ARG A 115 -5.62 -0.86 15.33
CA ARG A 115 -5.83 -0.75 13.88
C ARG A 115 -5.28 -2.00 13.18
N PRO A 116 -6.09 -2.65 12.33
CA PRO A 116 -5.63 -3.76 11.52
C PRO A 116 -4.69 -3.26 10.42
N THR A 117 -3.64 -4.02 10.13
CA THR A 117 -2.61 -3.63 9.16
C THR A 117 -2.65 -4.54 7.94
N VAL A 118 -2.63 -3.95 6.73
CA VAL A 118 -2.53 -4.73 5.49
C VAL A 118 -1.13 -5.34 5.40
N THR A 119 -1.03 -6.67 5.50
CA THR A 119 0.22 -7.41 5.43
C THR A 119 0.47 -8.02 4.05
N GLY A 120 -0.59 -8.18 3.26
CA GLY A 120 -0.52 -8.87 1.98
C GLY A 120 -1.63 -8.45 1.03
N LEU A 121 -1.39 -8.70 -0.26
CA LEU A 121 -2.44 -8.67 -1.26
C LEU A 121 -2.26 -9.80 -2.27
N ARG A 122 -3.36 -10.24 -2.87
CA ARG A 122 -3.31 -11.19 -3.99
C ARG A 122 -4.43 -10.92 -4.98
N GLU A 123 -4.18 -11.29 -6.22
CA GLU A 123 -5.11 -11.16 -7.34
C GLU A 123 -5.54 -12.56 -7.75
N THR A 124 -6.85 -12.83 -7.76
CA THR A 124 -7.40 -14.14 -8.09
C THR A 124 -8.67 -14.02 -8.92
N GLU A 125 -9.15 -15.17 -9.38
CA GLU A 125 -10.47 -15.33 -9.98
C GLU A 125 -11.43 -15.89 -8.93
N VAL A 126 -12.62 -15.27 -8.81
CA VAL A 126 -13.74 -15.81 -8.03
C VAL A 126 -14.95 -15.87 -8.96
N ASN A 127 -15.45 -17.08 -9.23
CA ASN A 127 -16.59 -17.32 -10.11
C ASN A 127 -16.46 -16.68 -11.53
N GLY A 128 -15.25 -16.60 -12.06
CA GLY A 128 -14.98 -15.95 -13.35
C GLY A 128 -14.96 -14.42 -13.32
N SER A 129 -14.98 -13.82 -12.13
CA SER A 129 -14.78 -12.39 -11.90
C SER A 129 -13.40 -12.11 -11.32
N TYR A 130 -12.83 -10.97 -11.69
CA TYR A 130 -11.62 -10.45 -11.06
C TYR A 130 -11.85 -10.13 -9.57
N ALA A 131 -11.01 -10.69 -8.70
CA ALA A 131 -11.01 -10.44 -7.27
C ALA A 131 -9.65 -9.94 -6.80
N LEU A 132 -9.66 -8.83 -6.06
CA LEU A 132 -8.52 -8.32 -5.33
C LEU A 132 -8.72 -8.65 -3.85
N ILE A 133 -7.84 -9.47 -3.28
CA ILE A 133 -7.92 -9.86 -1.87
C ILE A 133 -6.85 -9.10 -1.10
N LEU A 134 -7.29 -8.44 -0.03
CA LEU A 134 -6.44 -7.75 0.94
C LEU A 134 -6.35 -8.63 2.19
N GLU A 135 -5.13 -8.89 2.64
CA GLU A 135 -4.84 -9.67 3.83
C GLU A 135 -4.45 -8.70 4.95
N PHE A 136 -5.21 -8.75 6.04
CA PHE A 136 -5.00 -7.92 7.23
C PHE A 136 -4.55 -8.77 8.40
N ASP A 137 -3.52 -8.29 9.10
CA ASP A 137 -3.29 -8.67 10.49
C ASP A 137 -4.21 -7.84 11.39
N SER A 138 -5.10 -8.50 12.12
CA SER A 138 -6.20 -7.93 12.89
C SER A 138 -6.42 -8.69 14.22
N PRO A 139 -5.40 -8.76 15.11
CA PRO A 139 -5.50 -9.54 16.35
C PRO A 139 -6.51 -8.98 17.36
N LEU A 140 -6.83 -7.68 17.28
CA LEU A 140 -7.64 -6.97 18.28
C LEU A 140 -9.07 -6.68 17.82
N ILE A 141 -9.38 -6.89 16.54
CA ILE A 141 -10.73 -6.69 15.99
C ILE A 141 -11.26 -8.04 15.49
N PRO A 142 -12.27 -8.62 16.16
CA PRO A 142 -12.81 -9.91 15.75
C PRO A 142 -13.61 -9.83 14.44
N ILE A 143 -13.71 -10.97 13.73
CA ILE A 143 -14.38 -11.05 12.42
C ILE A 143 -15.84 -10.58 12.44
N ASP A 144 -16.58 -10.75 13.54
CA ASP A 144 -17.97 -10.33 13.62
C ASP A 144 -18.11 -8.80 13.48
N VAL A 145 -17.15 -8.03 14.01
CA VAL A 145 -17.09 -6.58 13.85
C VAL A 145 -16.85 -6.22 12.39
N TRP A 146 -15.93 -6.92 11.72
CA TRP A 146 -15.67 -6.74 10.29
C TRP A 146 -16.91 -7.04 9.44
N GLN A 147 -17.55 -8.18 9.67
CA GLN A 147 -18.76 -8.61 8.95
C GLN A 147 -19.91 -7.61 9.13
N LYS A 148 -20.10 -7.05 10.33
CA LYS A 148 -21.08 -5.97 10.57
C LYS A 148 -20.82 -4.71 9.73
N LYS A 149 -19.60 -4.51 9.22
CA LYS A 149 -19.24 -3.38 8.35
C LYS A 149 -19.28 -3.72 6.85
N GLN A 150 -19.56 -4.97 6.46
CA GLN A 150 -19.50 -5.44 5.07
C GLN A 150 -20.39 -4.62 4.12
N GLU A 151 -21.62 -4.31 4.52
CA GLU A 151 -22.53 -3.47 3.73
C GLU A 151 -21.98 -2.04 3.57
N LYS A 152 -21.50 -1.46 4.67
CA LYS A 152 -20.88 -0.13 4.66
C LYS A 152 -19.62 -0.08 3.77
N MET A 153 -18.80 -1.14 3.79
CA MET A 153 -17.64 -1.29 2.91
C MET A 153 -18.05 -1.37 1.45
N THR A 154 -19.05 -2.18 1.14
CA THR A 154 -19.58 -2.32 -0.22
C THR A 154 -20.03 -0.97 -0.77
N ASN A 155 -20.78 -0.20 0.04
CA ASN A 155 -21.20 1.15 -0.33
C ASN A 155 -20.03 2.13 -0.46
N TYR A 156 -19.01 2.03 0.39
CA TYR A 156 -17.83 2.90 0.37
C TYR A 156 -16.95 2.67 -0.86
N PHE A 157 -16.68 1.41 -1.23
CA PHE A 157 -15.85 1.07 -2.38
C PHE A 157 -16.55 1.32 -3.72
N GLY A 158 -17.88 1.48 -3.70
CA GLY A 158 -18.69 1.94 -4.82
C GLY A 158 -19.33 0.82 -5.63
N PRO A 159 -20.10 1.18 -6.66
CA PRO A 159 -20.90 0.23 -7.44
C PRO A 159 -20.01 -0.73 -8.24
N GLY A 160 -20.55 -1.91 -8.55
CA GLY A 160 -19.84 -2.93 -9.33
C GLY A 160 -18.84 -3.76 -8.52
N LEU A 161 -18.83 -3.61 -7.20
CA LEU A 161 -18.01 -4.40 -6.29
C LEU A 161 -18.86 -5.07 -5.23
N LYS A 162 -18.54 -6.32 -4.93
CA LYS A 162 -18.99 -7.06 -3.77
C LYS A 162 -17.82 -7.22 -2.83
N VAL A 163 -18.05 -6.96 -1.55
CA VAL A 163 -17.08 -7.21 -0.48
C VAL A 163 -17.42 -8.53 0.16
N GLU A 164 -16.45 -9.43 0.27
CA GLU A 164 -16.55 -10.64 1.09
C GLU A 164 -15.45 -10.63 2.16
N ILE A 165 -15.79 -11.05 3.37
CA ILE A 165 -14.88 -11.02 4.52
C ILE A 165 -14.77 -12.42 5.10
N THR A 166 -13.56 -12.95 5.17
CA THR A 166 -13.25 -14.26 5.74
C THR A 166 -12.10 -14.16 6.74
N GLN A 167 -11.94 -15.18 7.59
CA GLN A 167 -10.87 -15.27 8.58
C GLN A 167 -10.15 -16.62 8.38
N PRO A 168 -9.11 -16.69 7.54
CA PRO A 168 -8.37 -17.93 7.31
C PRO A 168 -7.57 -18.39 8.54
N SER A 169 -7.21 -17.48 9.45
CA SER A 169 -6.50 -17.78 10.69
C SER A 169 -6.90 -16.82 11.81
N GLU A 170 -6.59 -17.15 13.07
CA GLU A 170 -7.04 -16.41 14.27
C GLU A 170 -6.87 -14.89 14.16
N ASN A 171 -5.72 -14.41 13.68
CA ASN A 171 -5.43 -12.98 13.59
C ASN A 171 -5.48 -12.44 12.15
N THR A 172 -5.81 -13.27 11.16
CA THR A 172 -5.81 -12.84 9.76
C THR A 172 -7.23 -12.66 9.25
N ILE A 173 -7.52 -11.47 8.75
CA ILE A 173 -8.77 -11.18 8.03
C ILE A 173 -8.47 -10.99 6.55
N GLU A 174 -9.26 -11.62 5.71
CA GLU A 174 -9.22 -11.41 4.26
C GLU A 174 -10.44 -10.60 3.84
N LEU A 175 -10.19 -9.51 3.13
CA LEU A 175 -11.21 -8.70 2.50
C LEU A 175 -11.08 -8.87 0.99
N ALA A 176 -12.02 -9.59 0.40
CA ALA A 176 -12.11 -9.80 -1.04
C ALA A 176 -12.99 -8.73 -1.68
N LEU A 177 -12.41 -7.96 -2.60
CA LEU A 177 -13.11 -7.03 -3.48
C LEU A 177 -13.34 -7.73 -4.82
N ILE A 178 -14.56 -8.20 -5.05
CA ILE A 178 -14.94 -9.01 -6.22
C ILE A 178 -15.76 -8.16 -7.18
N ASN A 179 -15.41 -8.13 -8.47
CA ASN A 179 -16.21 -7.44 -9.47
C ASN A 179 -17.56 -8.18 -9.72
N THR A 180 -18.67 -7.44 -9.71
CA THR A 180 -20.03 -7.97 -9.90
C THR A 180 -20.57 -7.81 -11.33
N GLN A 181 -19.82 -7.25 -12.28
CA GLN A 181 -20.27 -7.02 -13.66
C GLN A 181 -20.77 -8.28 -14.38
N LYS A 182 -20.26 -9.47 -14.00
CA LYS A 182 -20.74 -10.74 -14.56
C LYS A 182 -22.09 -11.18 -13.98
N GLU A 183 -22.36 -10.86 -12.72
CA GLU A 183 -23.61 -11.22 -12.04
C GLU A 183 -24.79 -10.42 -12.61
N SER A 184 -24.55 -9.16 -13.00
CA SER A 184 -25.55 -8.32 -13.69
C SER A 184 -25.96 -8.79 -15.08
N LEU A 185 -25.13 -9.60 -15.76
CA LEU A 185 -25.45 -10.16 -17.08
C LEU A 185 -26.28 -11.45 -17.00
N VAL A 186 -26.24 -12.15 -15.86
CA VAL A 186 -26.97 -13.41 -15.66
C VAL A 186 -28.39 -13.18 -15.13
N THR A 187 -28.61 -12.13 -14.33
CA THR A 187 -29.95 -11.78 -13.80
C THR A 187 -30.86 -11.06 -14.79
N SER A 188 -30.39 -10.74 -16.00
CA SER A 188 -31.15 -10.06 -17.06
C SER A 188 -31.74 -11.01 -18.11
N HIS A 189 -31.81 -12.31 -17.83
CA HIS A 189 -32.43 -13.34 -18.70
C HIS A 189 -33.55 -14.10 -17.99
#